data_AF-A0A2W4M7J5-F1
#
_entry.id   AF-A0A2W4M7J5-F1
#
_cell.length_a   1.000
_cell.length_b   1.000
_cell.length_c   1.000
_cell.angle_alpha   90.00
_cell.angle_beta   90.00
_cell.angle_gamma   90.00
#
_symmetry.space_group_name_H-M   'P 1'
#
loop_
_entity.id
_entity.type
_entity.pdbx_description
1 polymer ?
#
loop_
_entity_poly.entity_id
_entity_poly.type
_entity_poly.pdbx_seq_one_letter_code
_entity_poly.pdbx_strand_id
1 'polypeptide(L)'
;MHWLTLLFLALLLLGTAVRGWLNRRQIAAVLRHRDRVPAAFADRIDPEAHQKAADYTVAHARLNRWEGLLDTGVVLVLTLGGGIAWVDALWQRLALPPTLHGTLVVLSILLAVAAVGLPLSLRRTFGI
;
A
#
# COMPACT_ATOMS: atom_id res chain seq x y z
N MET A 1 29.10 9.54 4.16
CA MET A 1 28.45 8.89 3.00
C MET A 1 27.00 8.54 3.34
N HIS A 2 26.12 9.54 3.58
CA HIS A 2 24.71 9.32 3.94
C HIS A 2 23.73 10.04 3.00
N TRP A 3 24.25 10.72 1.97
CA TRP A 3 23.43 11.52 1.06
C TRP A 3 22.43 10.65 0.29
N LEU A 4 22.80 9.41 -0.08
CA LEU A 4 21.90 8.44 -0.70
C LEU A 4 20.76 8.03 0.24
N THR A 5 21.06 7.80 1.52
CA THR A 5 20.05 7.46 2.53
C THR A 5 19.08 8.62 2.75
N LEU A 6 19.61 9.85 2.85
CA LEU A 6 18.78 11.05 2.98
C LEU A 6 17.92 11.27 1.73
N LEU A 7 18.48 11.07 0.54
CA LEU A 7 17.74 11.17 -0.72
C LEU A 7 16.63 10.12 -0.79
N PHE A 8 16.93 8.87 -0.43
CA PHE A 8 15.94 7.79 -0.36
C PHE A 8 14.80 8.13 0.60
N LEU A 9 15.11 8.57 1.82
CA LEU A 9 14.11 8.99 2.80
C LEU A 9 13.27 10.17 2.31
N ALA A 10 13.92 11.18 1.70
CA ALA A 10 13.21 12.34 1.16
C ALA A 10 12.24 11.94 0.06
N LEU A 11 12.67 11.09 -0.89
CA LEU A 11 11.81 10.59 -1.97
C LEU A 11 10.68 9.69 -1.46
N LEU A 12 10.96 8.82 -0.49
CA LEU A 12 9.97 7.95 0.12
C LEU A 12 8.89 8.78 0.84
N LEU A 13 9.29 9.72 1.69
CA LEU A 13 8.37 10.60 2.40
C LEU A 13 7.58 11.50 1.45
N LEU A 14 8.24 12.06 0.43
CA LEU A 14 7.57 12.88 -0.59
C LEU A 14 6.54 12.06 -1.35
N GLY A 15 6.89 10.86 -1.81
CA GLY A 15 5.98 9.96 -2.52
C GLY A 15 4.77 9.57 -1.66
N THR A 16 4.99 9.19 -0.40
CA THR A 16 3.92 8.85 0.55
C THR A 16 3.04 10.07 0.85
N ALA A 17 3.62 11.26 1.00
CA ALA A 17 2.88 12.49 1.21
C ALA A 17 2.01 12.87 0.00
N VAL A 18 2.57 12.79 -1.22
CA VAL A 18 1.84 13.06 -2.46
C VAL A 18 0.67 12.08 -2.65
N ARG A 19 0.89 10.77 -2.43
CA ARG A 19 -0.19 9.78 -2.46
C ARG A 19 -1.26 10.06 -1.42
N GLY A 20 -0.86 10.38 -0.19
CA GLY A 20 -1.78 10.75 0.88
C GLY A 20 -2.63 11.98 0.54
N TRP A 21 -2.00 12.99 -0.06
CA TRP A 21 -2.67 14.20 -0.53
C TRP A 21 -3.65 13.93 -1.67
N LEU A 22 -3.24 13.19 -2.71
CA LEU A 22 -4.12 12.80 -3.82
C LEU A 22 -5.32 11.99 -3.33
N ASN A 23 -5.11 11.05 -2.40
CA ASN A 23 -6.18 10.26 -1.82
C ASN A 23 -7.19 11.13 -1.05
N ARG A 24 -6.72 12.11 -0.26
CA ARG A 24 -7.60 13.08 0.41
C ARG A 24 -8.40 13.92 -0.59
N ARG A 25 -7.74 14.40 -1.65
CA ARG A 25 -8.39 15.18 -2.71
C ARG A 25 -9.48 14.37 -3.41
N GLN A 26 -9.23 13.10 -3.70
CA GLN A 26 -10.20 12.19 -4.31
C GLN A 26 -11.42 11.99 -3.40
N ILE A 27 -11.20 11.66 -2.12
CA ILE A 27 -12.30 11.49 -1.14
C ILE A 27 -13.16 12.77 -1.05
N ALA A 28 -12.52 13.94 -0.96
CA ALA A 28 -13.24 15.20 -0.89
C ALA A 28 -14.07 15.47 -2.16
N ALA A 29 -13.52 15.18 -3.33
CA ALA A 29 -14.22 15.33 -4.61
C ALA A 29 -15.43 14.38 -4.71
N VAL A 30 -15.29 13.13 -4.28
CA VAL A 30 -16.38 12.14 -4.29
C VAL A 30 -17.50 12.55 -3.34
N LEU A 31 -17.16 12.89 -2.08
CA LEU A 31 -18.16 13.29 -1.09
C LEU A 31 -18.94 14.55 -1.52
N ARG A 32 -18.28 15.51 -2.19
CA ARG A 32 -18.93 16.74 -2.66
C ARG A 32 -19.99 16.49 -3.74
N HIS A 33 -19.91 15.39 -4.49
CA HIS A 33 -20.85 15.04 -5.56
C HIS A 33 -21.64 13.76 -5.26
N ARG A 34 -21.63 13.31 -4.00
CA ARG A 34 -22.32 12.09 -3.56
C ARG A 34 -23.82 12.14 -3.80
N ASP A 35 -24.44 13.27 -3.46
CA ASP A 35 -25.91 13.39 -3.45
C ASP A 35 -26.49 13.87 -4.80
N ARG A 36 -25.66 14.00 -5.84
CA ARG A 36 -26.09 14.48 -7.17
C ARG A 36 -25.52 13.62 -8.27
N VAL A 37 -26.40 12.91 -8.96
CA VAL A 37 -26.07 12.27 -10.25
C VAL A 37 -25.90 13.38 -11.29
N PRO A 38 -24.81 13.40 -12.09
CA PRO A 38 -24.68 14.38 -13.16
C PRO A 38 -25.82 14.21 -14.18
N ALA A 39 -26.35 15.32 -14.69
CA ALA A 39 -27.53 15.33 -15.56
C ALA A 39 -27.41 14.39 -16.78
N ALA A 40 -26.21 14.24 -17.34
CA ALA A 40 -25.94 13.32 -18.45
C ALA A 40 -26.18 11.82 -18.13
N PHE A 41 -26.26 11.46 -16.85
CA PHE A 41 -26.44 10.09 -16.37
C PHE A 41 -27.72 9.89 -15.56
N ALA A 42 -28.52 10.94 -15.36
CA ALA A 42 -29.72 10.90 -14.53
C ALA A 42 -30.74 9.85 -15.02
N ASP A 43 -30.85 9.65 -16.34
CA ASP A 43 -31.79 8.68 -16.93
C ASP A 43 -31.28 7.23 -16.91
N ARG A 44 -30.02 7.01 -16.50
CA ARG A 44 -29.36 5.69 -16.56
C ARG A 44 -28.89 5.17 -15.21
N ILE A 45 -28.75 6.05 -14.22
CA ILE A 45 -28.19 5.73 -12.92
C ILE A 45 -29.17 6.14 -11.84
N ASP A 46 -29.63 5.16 -11.09
CA ASP A 46 -30.41 5.37 -9.87
C ASP A 46 -29.58 6.19 -8.85
N PRO A 47 -30.12 7.29 -8.30
CA PRO A 47 -29.48 8.06 -7.24
C PRO A 47 -28.98 7.21 -6.06
N GLU A 48 -29.70 6.16 -5.65
CA GLU A 48 -29.26 5.28 -4.57
C GLU A 48 -28.01 4.48 -4.96
N ALA A 49 -27.95 3.99 -6.20
CA ALA A 49 -26.80 3.28 -6.72
C ALA A 49 -25.56 4.20 -6.82
N HIS A 50 -25.74 5.47 -7.21
CA HIS A 50 -24.66 6.46 -7.24
C HIS A 50 -24.10 6.76 -5.84
N GLN A 51 -24.98 6.95 -4.85
CA GLN A 51 -24.55 7.15 -3.46
C GLN A 51 -23.78 5.93 -2.92
N LYS A 52 -24.27 4.72 -3.21
CA LYS A 52 -23.57 3.48 -2.84
C LYS A 52 -22.18 3.38 -3.48
N ALA A 53 -22.05 3.73 -4.76
CA ALA A 53 -20.77 3.75 -5.46
C ALA A 53 -19.80 4.80 -4.88
N ALA A 54 -20.31 5.98 -4.49
CA ALA A 54 -19.54 7.01 -3.83
C ALA A 54 -19.02 6.54 -2.45
N ASP A 55 -19.89 5.91 -1.64
CA ASP A 55 -19.53 5.38 -0.32
C ASP A 55 -18.51 4.25 -0.43
N TYR A 56 -18.70 3.33 -1.39
CA TYR A 56 -17.72 2.27 -1.70
C TYR A 56 -16.36 2.86 -2.09
N THR A 57 -16.35 3.86 -2.97
CA THR A 57 -15.11 4.54 -3.40
C THR A 57 -14.39 5.18 -2.21
N VAL A 58 -15.12 5.82 -1.29
CA VAL A 58 -14.54 6.43 -0.09
C VAL A 58 -14.00 5.37 0.87
N ALA A 59 -14.73 4.27 1.08
CA ALA A 59 -14.29 3.17 1.94
C ALA A 59 -12.99 2.53 1.39
N HIS A 60 -12.95 2.23 0.09
CA HIS A 60 -11.78 1.69 -0.58
C HIS A 60 -10.58 2.66 -0.53
N ALA A 61 -10.83 3.95 -0.76
CA ALA A 61 -9.81 5.01 -0.68
C ALA A 61 -9.21 5.14 0.74
N ARG A 62 -10.02 4.98 1.79
CA ARG A 62 -9.54 4.97 3.18
C ARG A 62 -8.68 3.74 3.47
N LEU A 63 -9.07 2.56 2.99
CA LEU A 63 -8.25 1.35 3.16
C LEU A 63 -6.90 1.49 2.45
N ASN A 64 -6.89 1.98 1.20
CA ASN A 64 -5.66 2.23 0.43
C ASN A 64 -4.67 3.13 1.17
N ARG A 65 -5.15 4.06 2.02
CA ARG A 65 -4.27 4.90 2.83
C ARG A 65 -3.47 4.07 3.84
N TRP A 66 -4.14 3.15 4.53
CA TRP A 66 -3.52 2.31 5.55
C TRP A 66 -2.53 1.33 4.92
N GLU A 67 -2.88 0.75 3.78
CA GLU A 67 -1.95 -0.07 2.99
C GLU A 67 -0.69 0.70 2.62
N GLY A 68 -0.83 1.91 2.07
CA GLY A 68 0.35 2.71 1.71
C GLY A 68 1.26 3.07 2.89
N LEU A 69 0.70 3.28 4.09
CA LEU A 69 1.48 3.51 5.31
C LEU A 69 2.20 2.25 5.78
N LEU A 70 1.52 1.10 5.74
CA LEU A 70 2.09 -0.20 6.07
C LEU A 70 3.22 -0.55 5.10
N ASP A 71 3.03 -0.39 3.80
CA ASP A 71 4.06 -0.60 2.77
C ASP A 71 5.28 0.28 3.02
N THR A 72 5.06 1.57 3.34
CA THR A 72 6.16 2.51 3.68
C THR A 72 6.94 2.01 4.91
N GLY A 73 6.23 1.55 5.94
CA GLY A 73 6.85 1.00 7.15
C GLY A 73 7.67 -0.26 6.87
N VAL A 74 7.14 -1.18 6.07
CA VAL A 74 7.83 -2.41 5.65
C VAL A 74 9.11 -2.07 4.88
N VAL A 75 9.04 -1.13 3.94
CA VAL A 75 10.21 -0.66 3.19
C VAL A 75 11.27 -0.12 4.15
N LEU A 76 10.91 0.74 5.11
CA LEU A 76 11.85 1.29 6.09
C LEU A 76 12.51 0.20 6.95
N VAL A 77 11.73 -0.78 7.43
CA VAL A 77 12.24 -1.91 8.22
C VAL A 77 13.21 -2.77 7.40
N LEU A 78 12.87 -3.07 6.14
CA LEU A 78 13.70 -3.89 5.27
C LEU A 78 15.01 -3.20 4.90
N THR A 79 14.97 -1.90 4.58
CA THR A 79 16.16 -1.18 4.09
C THR A 79 17.01 -0.58 5.21
N LEU A 80 16.39 0.15 6.14
CA LEU A 80 17.10 0.90 7.20
C LEU A 80 17.12 0.16 8.53
N GLY A 81 16.06 -0.61 8.82
CA GLY A 81 16.00 -1.48 9.99
C GLY A 81 16.86 -2.74 9.87
N GLY A 82 17.52 -2.96 8.73
CA GLY A 82 18.36 -4.13 8.48
C GLY A 82 17.56 -5.43 8.26
N GLY A 83 16.26 -5.35 7.97
CA GLY A 83 15.41 -6.53 7.79
C GLY A 83 15.93 -7.48 6.70
N ILE A 84 16.49 -6.96 5.61
CA ILE A 84 17.12 -7.79 4.56
C ILE A 84 18.35 -8.51 5.12
N ALA A 85 19.23 -7.80 5.83
CA ALA A 85 20.44 -8.38 6.41
C ALA A 85 20.10 -9.45 7.47
N TRP A 86 19.01 -9.25 8.22
CA TRP A 86 18.53 -10.23 9.19
C TRP A 86 18.05 -11.53 8.52
N VAL A 87 17.27 -11.42 7.45
CA VAL A 87 16.85 -12.59 6.65
C VAL A 87 18.05 -13.28 6.02
N ASP A 88 19.00 -12.52 5.47
CA ASP A 88 20.22 -13.07 4.88
C ASP A 88 21.02 -13.88 5.91
N ALA A 89 21.25 -13.32 7.11
CA ALA A 89 21.95 -13.98 8.20
C ALA A 89 21.25 -15.26 8.70
N LEU A 90 19.93 -15.39 8.53
CA LEU A 90 19.20 -16.62 8.85
C LEU A 90 19.61 -17.76 7.92
N TRP A 91 19.70 -17.49 6.61
CA TRP A 91 20.04 -18.47 5.59
C TRP A 91 21.52 -18.80 5.53
N GLN A 92 22.40 -17.87 5.92
CA GLN A 92 23.85 -18.10 6.00
C GLN A 92 24.21 -19.31 6.89
N ARG A 93 23.38 -19.62 7.89
CA ARG A 93 23.58 -20.75 8.81
C ARG A 93 23.50 -22.12 8.13
N LEU A 94 22.86 -22.22 6.97
CA LEU A 94 22.67 -23.49 6.27
C LEU A 94 23.76 -23.80 5.23
N ALA A 95 24.76 -22.92 5.09
CA ALA A 95 25.90 -23.12 4.17
C ALA A 95 25.50 -23.56 2.75
N LEU A 96 24.45 -22.93 2.20
CA LEU A 96 23.87 -23.28 0.91
C LEU A 96 24.73 -22.78 -0.26
N PRO A 97 24.58 -23.38 -1.46
CA PRO A 97 25.14 -22.83 -2.69
C PRO A 97 24.66 -21.38 -2.92
N PRO A 98 25.51 -20.47 -3.46
CA PRO A 98 25.19 -19.04 -3.57
C PRO A 98 23.88 -18.71 -4.29
N THR A 99 23.55 -19.48 -5.33
CA THR A 99 22.32 -19.30 -6.12
C THR A 99 21.06 -19.68 -5.32
N LEU A 100 21.10 -20.79 -4.60
CA LEU A 100 20.00 -21.24 -3.75
C LEU A 100 19.83 -20.31 -2.54
N HIS A 101 20.93 -19.86 -1.94
CA HIS A 101 20.91 -18.88 -0.86
C HIS A 101 20.18 -17.60 -1.27
N GLY A 102 20.61 -16.97 -2.36
CA GLY A 102 19.98 -15.73 -2.83
C GLY A 102 18.50 -15.91 -3.17
N THR A 103 18.14 -17.05 -3.75
CA THR A 103 16.74 -17.39 -4.07
C THR A 103 15.89 -17.48 -2.81
N LEU A 104 16.37 -18.16 -1.76
CA LEU A 104 15.64 -18.32 -0.50
C LEU A 104 15.51 -17.01 0.27
N VAL A 105 16.54 -16.16 0.25
CA VAL A 105 16.45 -14.81 0.83
C VAL A 105 15.34 -14.00 0.14
N VAL A 106 15.33 -13.96 -1.19
CA VAL A 106 14.31 -13.23 -1.96
C VAL A 106 12.92 -13.81 -1.70
N LEU A 107 12.77 -15.13 -1.74
CA LEU A 107 11.50 -15.80 -1.49
C LEU A 107 10.97 -15.51 -0.07
N SER A 108 11.86 -15.51 0.93
CA SER A 108 11.51 -15.22 2.32
C SER A 108 11.01 -13.78 2.48
N ILE A 109 11.69 -12.82 1.86
CA ILE A 109 11.28 -11.42 1.87
C ILE A 109 9.92 -11.26 1.19
N LEU A 110 9.72 -11.88 0.01
CA LEU A 110 8.44 -11.84 -0.70
C LEU A 110 7.30 -12.41 0.14
N LEU A 111 7.52 -13.57 0.76
CA LEU A 111 6.54 -14.21 1.64
C LEU A 111 6.25 -13.35 2.88
N ALA A 112 7.26 -12.75 3.49
CA ALA A 112 7.09 -11.87 4.64
C ALA A 112 6.27 -10.62 4.28
N VAL A 113 6.60 -9.97 3.16
CA VAL A 113 5.85 -8.80 2.65
C VAL A 113 4.40 -9.18 2.34
N ALA A 114 4.18 -10.31 1.66
CA ALA A 114 2.84 -10.82 1.37
C ALA A 114 2.05 -11.09 2.66
N ALA A 115 2.66 -11.77 3.63
CA ALA A 115 2.03 -12.07 4.92
C ALA A 115 1.63 -10.81 5.70
N VAL A 116 2.47 -9.78 5.69
CA VAL A 116 2.18 -8.49 6.34
C VAL A 116 1.03 -7.76 5.64
N GLY A 117 0.90 -7.89 4.32
CA GLY A 117 -0.21 -7.31 3.54
C GLY A 117 -1.52 -8.10 3.60
N LEU A 118 -1.50 -9.39 3.96
CA LEU A 118 -2.68 -10.26 3.96
C LEU A 118 -3.87 -9.72 4.76
N PRO A 119 -3.72 -9.20 6.00
CA PRO A 119 -4.86 -8.72 6.78
C PRO A 119 -5.62 -7.60 6.06
N LEU A 120 -4.92 -6.67 5.41
CA LEU A 120 -5.54 -5.57 4.68
C LEU A 120 -6.19 -6.06 3.39
N SER A 121 -5.56 -7.00 2.68
CA SER A 121 -6.12 -7.66 1.50
C SER A 121 -7.43 -8.41 1.79
N LEU A 122 -7.47 -9.14 2.91
CA LEU A 122 -8.69 -9.82 3.38
C LEU A 122 -9.79 -8.80 3.69
N ARG A 123 -9.47 -7.70 4.37
CA ARG A 123 -10.45 -6.63 4.61
C ARG A 123 -10.95 -5.99 3.32
N ARG A 124 -10.08 -5.77 2.33
CA ARG A 124 -10.49 -5.27 1.01
C ARG A 124 -11.49 -6.20 0.32
N THR A 125 -11.25 -7.50 0.39
CA THR A 125 -12.00 -8.49 -0.40
C THR A 125 -13.32 -8.87 0.27
N PHE A 126 -13.35 -8.95 1.60
CA PHE A 126 -14.49 -9.49 2.35
C PHE A 126 -15.20 -8.48 3.26
N GLY A 127 -14.64 -7.27 3.44
CA GLY A 127 -15.13 -6.30 4.43
C GLY A 127 -15.52 -4.94 3.88
N ILE A 128 -15.39 -4.69 2.58
CA ILE A 128 -15.71 -3.41 1.92
C ILE A 128 -16.51 -3.67 0.65
#